data_AF-A0A453P6M4-F1
#
_entry.id   AF-A0A453P6M4-F1
#
_cell.length_a   1.000
_cell.length_b   1.000
_cell.length_c   1.000
_cell.angle_alpha   90.00
_cell.angle_beta   90.00
_cell.angle_gamma   90.00
#
_symmetry.space_group_name_H-M   'P 1'
#
loop_
_entity.id
_entity.type
_entity.pdbx_description
1 polymer ?
#
loop_
_entity_poly.entity_id
_entity_poly.type
_entity_poly.pdbx_seq_one_letter_code
_entity_poly.pdbx_strand_id
1 'polypeptide(L)'
;MDGFDTNSAVIVLGATNRADVLDPALRRPGRFDRVVTVEAPDKFGRESILKVHANRKELPLGKDVDLSGIAAMTTGFTGADLANLVNEAALLAGRSNKEIVEKIDFISAVERSIAVCFSVISNLVLLLSLLK
;
A
#
# COMPACT_ATOMS: atom_id res chain seq x y z
N MET A 1 -10.88 -28.88 10.10
CA MET A 1 -10.21 -29.30 8.85
C MET A 1 -10.09 -30.82 8.79
N ASP A 2 -10.21 -31.55 9.90
CA ASP A 2 -10.06 -33.01 9.97
C ASP A 2 -11.36 -33.81 9.72
N GLY A 3 -12.19 -33.40 8.75
CA GLY A 3 -13.51 -34.02 8.53
C GLY A 3 -14.03 -33.98 7.10
N PHE A 4 -13.14 -33.78 6.12
CA PHE A 4 -13.52 -33.83 4.70
C PHE A 4 -13.34 -35.25 4.15
N ASP A 5 -14.30 -35.71 3.35
CA ASP A 5 -14.17 -36.96 2.60
C ASP A 5 -12.93 -36.91 1.69
N THR A 6 -12.18 -38.02 1.66
CA THR A 6 -10.91 -38.20 0.91
C THR A 6 -11.02 -37.97 -0.60
N ASN A 7 -12.24 -37.83 -1.14
CA ASN A 7 -12.50 -37.57 -2.56
C ASN A 7 -12.49 -36.08 -2.95
N SER A 8 -12.27 -35.15 -2.01
CA SER A 8 -12.23 -33.71 -2.32
C SER A 8 -10.92 -33.06 -1.89
N ALA A 9 -10.15 -32.59 -2.87
CA ALA A 9 -8.95 -31.80 -2.61
C ALA A 9 -9.34 -30.34 -2.31
N VAL A 10 -9.39 -29.99 -1.03
CA VAL A 10 -9.70 -28.62 -0.58
C VAL A 10 -8.41 -27.91 -0.17
N ILE A 11 -8.14 -26.74 -0.75
CA ILE A 11 -7.04 -25.85 -0.36
C ILE A 11 -7.64 -24.69 0.42
N VAL A 12 -7.10 -24.42 1.62
CA VAL A 12 -7.54 -23.31 2.46
C VAL A 12 -6.45 -22.27 2.58
N LEU A 13 -6.77 -21.03 2.21
CA LEU A 13 -5.92 -19.86 2.42
C LEU A 13 -6.55 -18.96 3.47
N GLY A 14 -5.77 -18.57 4.48
CA GLY A 14 -6.16 -17.61 5.50
C GLY A 14 -5.22 -16.40 5.47
N ALA A 15 -5.76 -15.21 5.70
CA ALA A 15 -4.99 -13.97 5.83
C ALA A 15 -5.33 -13.28 7.17
N THR A 16 -4.31 -12.90 7.93
CA THR A 16 -4.48 -12.17 9.20
C THR A 16 -3.37 -11.14 9.37
N ASN A 17 -3.72 -9.98 9.91
CA ASN A 17 -2.77 -8.94 10.31
C ASN A 17 -2.24 -9.15 11.74
N ARG A 18 -2.78 -10.14 12.48
CA ARG A 18 -2.46 -10.44 13.89
C ARG A 18 -2.24 -11.93 14.10
N ALA A 19 -1.12 -12.44 13.61
CA ALA A 19 -0.76 -13.85 13.77
C ALA A 19 -0.41 -14.22 15.23
N ASP A 20 -0.04 -13.22 16.04
CA ASP A 20 0.28 -13.31 17.46
C ASP A 20 -0.94 -13.69 18.32
N VAL A 21 -2.12 -13.20 17.97
CA VAL A 21 -3.38 -13.46 18.70
C VAL A 21 -4.06 -14.74 18.21
N LEU A 22 -3.57 -15.34 17.14
CA LEU A 22 -4.17 -16.55 16.57
C LEU A 22 -3.98 -17.74 17.53
N ASP A 23 -5.06 -18.48 17.76
CA ASP A 23 -5.05 -19.69 18.58
C ASP A 23 -3.92 -20.64 18.13
N PRO A 24 -3.00 -21.03 19.04
CA PRO A 24 -1.94 -22.00 18.74
C PRO A 24 -2.45 -23.31 18.14
N ALA A 25 -3.69 -23.71 18.41
CA ALA A 25 -4.31 -24.91 17.85
C ALA A 25 -4.53 -24.84 16.34
N LEU A 26 -4.59 -23.64 15.74
CA LEU A 26 -4.73 -23.45 14.30
C LEU A 26 -3.40 -23.56 13.54
N ARG A 27 -2.27 -23.35 14.22
CA ARG A 27 -0.91 -23.44 13.66
C ARG A 27 -0.31 -24.84 13.72
N ARG A 28 -1.05 -25.82 14.24
CA ARG A 28 -0.58 -27.21 14.33
C ARG A 28 -0.65 -27.88 12.95
N PRO A 29 0.26 -28.85 12.69
CA PRO A 29 0.23 -29.67 11.47
C PRO A 29 -1.16 -30.28 11.21
N GLY A 30 -1.62 -30.26 9.95
CA GLY A 30 -2.96 -30.65 9.52
C GLY A 30 -3.98 -29.49 9.41
N ARG A 31 -3.55 -28.24 9.65
CA ARG A 31 -4.40 -27.04 9.56
C ARG A 31 -3.71 -25.93 8.77
N PHE A 32 -3.22 -24.88 9.43
CA PHE A 32 -2.40 -23.85 8.78
C PHE A 32 -0.92 -24.20 8.91
N ASP A 33 -0.49 -25.15 8.10
CA ASP A 33 0.86 -25.74 8.16
C ASP A 33 1.93 -24.83 7.55
N ARG A 34 1.53 -23.93 6.64
CA ARG A 34 2.41 -23.00 5.94
C ARG A 34 1.99 -21.58 6.26
N VAL A 35 2.92 -20.82 6.80
CA VAL A 35 2.77 -19.38 7.06
C VAL A 35 3.72 -18.65 6.13
N VAL A 36 3.18 -17.71 5.36
CA VAL A 36 3.95 -16.82 4.50
C VAL A 36 3.75 -15.41 5.02
N THR A 37 4.83 -14.80 5.51
CA THR A 37 4.80 -13.40 5.95
C THR A 37 4.95 -12.49 4.75
N VAL A 38 4.09 -11.48 4.66
CA VAL A 38 4.17 -10.43 3.65
C VAL A 38 4.73 -9.18 4.30
N GLU A 39 5.94 -8.81 3.91
CA GLU A 39 6.60 -7.60 4.40
C GLU A 39 6.29 -6.39 3.50
N ALA A 40 6.63 -5.20 4.01
CA ALA A 40 6.56 -3.99 3.22
C ALA A 40 7.52 -4.06 2.02
N PRO A 41 7.14 -3.52 0.85
CA PRO A 41 7.98 -3.57 -0.33
C PRO A 41 9.26 -2.74 -0.19
N ASP A 42 10.36 -3.30 -0.71
CA ASP A 42 11.61 -2.58 -0.90
C ASP A 42 11.49 -1.56 -2.04
N LYS A 43 12.56 -0.79 -2.32
CA LYS A 43 12.51 0.25 -3.37
C LYS A 43 12.09 -0.32 -4.73
N PHE A 44 12.64 -1.46 -5.13
CA PHE A 44 12.34 -2.08 -6.43
C PHE A 44 10.92 -2.65 -6.49
N GLY A 45 10.44 -3.22 -5.37
CA GLY A 45 9.06 -3.65 -5.19
C GLY A 45 8.08 -2.47 -5.31
N ARG A 46 8.38 -1.34 -4.66
CA ARG A 46 7.56 -0.12 -4.78
C ARG A 46 7.50 0.39 -6.21
N GLU A 47 8.63 0.45 -6.91
CA GLU A 47 8.67 0.83 -8.33
C GLU A 47 7.80 -0.11 -9.18
N SER A 48 7.88 -1.42 -8.92
CA SER A 48 7.09 -2.43 -9.65
C SER A 48 5.59 -2.27 -9.39
N ILE A 49 5.20 -2.02 -8.13
CA ILE A 49 3.81 -1.75 -7.75
C ILE A 49 3.30 -0.48 -8.43
N LEU A 50 4.08 0.60 -8.42
CA LEU A 50 3.73 1.85 -9.12
C LEU A 50 3.51 1.61 -10.62
N LYS A 51 4.39 0.85 -11.28
CA LYS A 51 4.24 0.47 -12.70
C LYS A 51 2.95 -0.30 -12.96
N VAL A 52 2.64 -1.30 -12.12
CA VAL A 52 1.42 -2.10 -12.26
C VAL A 52 0.17 -1.21 -12.12
N HIS A 53 0.13 -0.32 -11.13
CA HIS A 53 -1.02 0.56 -10.93
C HIS A 53 -1.15 1.65 -12.00
N ALA A 54 -0.03 2.19 -12.48
CA ALA A 54 -0.02 3.14 -13.60
C ALA A 54 -0.58 2.48 -14.88
N ASN A 55 -0.09 1.28 -15.20
CA ASN A 55 -0.52 0.54 -16.40
C ASN A 55 -1.97 0.06 -16.30
N ARG A 56 -2.39 -0.49 -15.15
CA ARG A 56 -3.76 -1.01 -14.94
C ARG A 56 -4.83 0.07 -15.10
N LYS A 57 -4.48 1.33 -14.82
CA LYS A 57 -5.37 2.49 -14.94
C LYS A 57 -5.24 3.20 -16.29
N GLU A 58 -4.41 2.67 -17.19
CA GLU A 58 -4.11 3.27 -18.48
C GLU A 58 -3.73 4.76 -18.34
N LEU A 59 -2.99 5.07 -17.27
CA LEU A 59 -2.65 6.45 -16.95
C LEU A 59 -1.70 7.01 -18.02
N PRO A 60 -2.09 8.08 -18.75
CA PRO A 60 -1.20 8.74 -19.68
C PRO A 60 -0.11 9.45 -18.88
N LEU A 61 1.08 8.84 -18.80
CA LEU A 61 2.22 9.40 -18.09
C LEU A 61 3.00 10.38 -18.98
N GLY A 62 3.39 11.50 -18.39
CA GLY A 62 4.32 12.44 -19.00
C GLY A 62 5.71 11.82 -19.18
N LYS A 63 6.47 12.33 -20.16
CA LYS A 63 7.85 11.87 -20.44
C LYS A 63 8.82 12.14 -19.28
N ASP A 64 8.45 13.05 -18.39
CA ASP A 64 9.18 13.49 -17.21
C ASP A 64 8.93 12.63 -15.97
N VAL A 65 7.99 11.68 -16.03
CA VAL A 65 7.63 10.81 -14.90
C VAL A 65 8.68 9.71 -14.71
N ASP A 66 9.49 9.86 -13.66
CA ASP A 66 10.40 8.82 -13.18
C ASP A 66 9.82 8.09 -11.96
N LEU A 67 9.26 6.90 -12.20
CA LEU A 67 8.70 6.04 -11.16
C LEU A 67 9.76 5.52 -10.17
N SER A 68 11.03 5.40 -10.59
CA SER A 68 12.11 4.96 -9.68
C SER A 68 12.45 6.05 -8.67
N GLY A 69 12.46 7.31 -9.13
CA GLY A 69 12.56 8.50 -8.27
C GLY A 69 11.40 8.59 -7.28
N ILE A 70 10.16 8.38 -7.73
CA ILE A 70 8.97 8.37 -6.86
C ILE A 70 9.05 7.22 -5.84
N ALA A 71 9.52 6.03 -6.23
CA ALA A 71 9.72 4.90 -5.33
C ALA A 71 10.75 5.19 -4.22
N ALA A 72 11.74 6.04 -4.50
CA ALA A 72 12.71 6.47 -3.49
C ALA A 72 12.08 7.40 -2.42
N MET A 73 11.11 8.23 -2.82
CA MET A 73 10.43 9.18 -1.93
C MET A 73 9.33 8.54 -1.07
N THR A 74 8.90 7.33 -1.41
CA THR A 74 7.77 6.61 -0.78
C THR A 74 8.24 5.55 0.23
N THR A 75 9.30 5.85 0.98
CA THR A 75 9.83 4.92 1.99
C THR A 75 8.79 4.67 3.08
N GLY A 76 8.57 3.39 3.43
CA GLY A 76 7.56 2.97 4.41
C GLY A 76 6.14 2.81 3.84
N PHE A 77 5.93 3.10 2.56
CA PHE A 77 4.61 2.94 1.93
C PHE A 77 4.30 1.46 1.70
N THR A 78 3.06 1.07 2.01
CA THR A 78 2.51 -0.24 1.67
C THR A 78 2.05 -0.28 0.20
N GLY A 79 1.73 -1.48 -0.30
CA GLY A 79 1.14 -1.60 -1.65
C GLY A 79 -0.16 -0.82 -1.81
N ALA A 80 -0.98 -0.73 -0.74
CA ALA A 80 -2.21 0.06 -0.75
C ALA A 80 -1.92 1.57 -0.83
N ASP A 81 -0.92 2.05 -0.10
CA ASP A 81 -0.53 3.46 -0.12
C ASP A 81 -0.04 3.88 -1.51
N LEU A 82 0.75 3.03 -2.18
CA LEU A 82 1.21 3.27 -3.54
C LEU A 82 0.06 3.28 -4.56
N ALA A 83 -0.91 2.39 -4.40
CA ALA A 83 -2.11 2.38 -5.24
C ALA A 83 -2.91 3.69 -5.08
N ASN A 84 -3.04 4.17 -3.84
CA ASN A 84 -3.70 5.44 -3.53
C ASN A 84 -2.89 6.64 -4.05
N LEU A 85 -1.56 6.61 -3.95
CA LEU A 85 -0.70 7.65 -4.48
C LEU A 85 -0.91 7.86 -5.98
N VAL A 86 -0.98 6.77 -6.75
CA VAL A 86 -1.28 6.80 -8.18
C VAL A 86 -2.67 7.38 -8.46
N ASN A 87 -3.67 7.07 -7.61
CA ASN A 87 -5.00 7.66 -7.71
C ASN A 87 -4.99 9.16 -7.47
N GLU A 88 -4.32 9.62 -6.42
CA GLU A 88 -4.24 11.04 -6.08
C GLU A 88 -3.52 11.83 -7.17
N ALA A 89 -2.43 11.30 -7.73
CA ALA A 89 -1.74 11.93 -8.85
C ALA A 89 -2.68 12.11 -10.07
N ALA A 90 -3.47 11.09 -10.40
CA ALA A 90 -4.46 11.16 -11.47
C ALA A 90 -5.57 12.18 -11.18
N LEU A 91 -6.08 12.22 -9.95
CA LEU A 91 -7.10 13.18 -9.53
C LEU A 91 -6.58 14.61 -9.54
N LEU A 92 -5.32 14.84 -9.15
CA LEU A 92 -4.69 16.15 -9.20
C LEU A 92 -4.55 16.64 -10.64
N ALA A 93 -4.05 15.79 -11.55
CA ALA A 93 -3.96 16.11 -12.97
C ALA A 93 -5.35 16.44 -13.57
N GLY A 94 -6.35 15.60 -13.27
CA GLY A 94 -7.73 15.80 -13.73
C GLY A 94 -8.36 17.08 -13.19
N ARG A 95 -8.10 17.46 -11.93
CA ARG A 95 -8.57 18.75 -11.35
C ARG A 95 -7.94 19.95 -12.03
N SER A 96 -6.74 19.80 -12.57
CA SER A 96 -6.05 20.82 -13.37
C SER A 96 -6.41 20.76 -14.86
N ASN A 97 -7.43 19.98 -15.25
CA ASN A 97 -7.83 19.74 -16.65
C ASN A 97 -6.67 19.27 -17.55
N LYS A 98 -5.71 18.52 -16.99
CA LYS A 98 -4.63 17.91 -17.76
C LYS A 98 -5.09 16.56 -18.31
N GLU A 99 -4.73 16.26 -19.55
CA GLU A 99 -4.91 14.93 -20.14
C GLU A 99 -3.78 13.96 -19.79
N ILE A 100 -2.64 14.47 -19.31
CA ILE A 100 -1.44 13.70 -19.00
C ILE A 100 -1.04 13.96 -17.55
N VAL A 101 -0.68 12.90 -16.83
CA VAL A 101 -0.16 12.98 -15.46
C VAL A 101 1.35 13.23 -15.52
N GLU A 102 1.78 14.35 -14.99
CA GLU A 102 3.19 14.78 -15.00
C GLU A 102 3.87 14.47 -13.66
N LYS A 103 5.19 14.65 -13.61
CA LYS A 103 5.98 14.43 -12.39
C LYS A 103 5.47 15.28 -11.22
N ILE A 104 5.04 16.51 -11.49
CA ILE A 104 4.55 17.43 -10.44
C ILE A 104 3.32 16.86 -9.72
N ASP A 105 2.42 16.19 -10.43
CA ASP A 105 1.19 15.65 -9.85
C ASP A 105 1.50 14.48 -8.90
N PHE A 106 2.50 13.65 -9.25
CA PHE A 106 3.03 12.63 -8.35
C PHE A 106 3.72 13.21 -7.12
N ILE A 107 4.55 14.25 -7.27
CA ILE A 107 5.20 14.91 -6.14
C ILE A 107 4.15 15.49 -5.19
N SER A 108 3.15 16.20 -5.71
CA SER A 108 2.06 16.75 -4.91
C SER A 108 1.22 15.65 -4.24
N ALA A 109 1.05 14.49 -4.88
CA ALA A 109 0.39 13.33 -4.27
C ALA A 109 1.21 12.72 -3.12
N VAL A 110 2.54 12.62 -3.27
CA VAL A 110 3.46 12.21 -2.19
C VAL A 110 3.35 13.18 -1.01
N GLU A 111 3.44 14.48 -1.28
CA GLU A 111 3.36 15.53 -0.26
C GLU A 111 2.03 15.48 0.50
N ARG A 112 0.89 15.32 -0.19
CA ARG A 112 -0.41 15.13 0.47
C ARG A 112 -0.44 13.89 1.34
N SER A 113 0.07 12.77 0.84
CA SER A 113 0.06 11.50 1.57
C SER A 113 0.88 11.59 2.87
N ILE A 114 2.01 12.29 2.82
CA ILE A 114 2.89 12.50 4.00
C ILE A 114 2.35 13.60 4.92
N ALA A 115 1.81 14.70 4.38
CA ALA A 115 1.27 15.81 5.15
C ALA A 115 0.03 15.41 5.97
N VAL A 116 -0.77 14.46 5.47
CA VAL A 116 -1.86 13.87 6.27
C VAL A 116 -1.31 13.11 7.48
N CYS A 117 -0.18 12.41 7.34
CA CYS A 117 0.49 11.76 8.46
C CYS A 117 1.03 12.78 9.49
N PHE A 118 1.64 13.88 9.03
CA PHE A 118 2.17 14.93 9.92
C PHE A 118 1.09 15.79 10.57
N SER A 119 -0.02 16.09 9.89
CA SER A 119 -1.09 16.91 10.46
C SER A 119 -1.81 16.22 11.63
N VAL A 120 -1.88 14.89 11.63
CA VAL A 120 -2.34 14.10 12.79
C VAL A 120 -1.38 14.24 13.98
N ILE A 121 -0.06 14.25 13.72
CA ILE A 121 0.96 14.41 14.76
C ILE A 121 1.02 15.86 15.27
N SER A 122 0.94 16.87 14.40
CA SER A 122 0.93 18.28 14.79
C SER A 122 -0.31 18.66 15.61
N ASN A 123 -1.50 18.18 15.24
CA ASN A 123 -2.69 18.43 16.06
C ASN A 123 -2.62 17.75 17.43
N LEU A 124 -1.98 16.58 17.54
CA LEU A 124 -1.79 15.90 18.82
C LEU A 124 -0.77 16.64 19.72
N VAL A 125 0.32 17.17 19.15
CA VAL A 125 1.31 17.98 19.87
C VAL A 125 0.72 19.33 20.30
N LEU A 126 -0.10 19.96 19.46
CA LEU A 126 -0.79 21.22 19.81
C LEU A 126 -1.82 21.01 20.94
N LEU A 127 -2.56 19.91 20.92
CA LEU A 127 -3.54 19.56 21.95
C LEU A 127 -2.88 19.31 23.32
N LEU A 128 -1.73 18.63 23.34
CA LEU A 128 -0.94 18.39 24.55
C LEU A 128 -0.30 19.67 25.12
N SER A 129 -0.05 20.68 24.28
CA SER A 129 0.50 21.97 24.72
C SER A 129 -0.56 22.96 25.22
N LEU A 130 -1.84 22.73 24.92
CA LEU A 130 -2.99 23.50 25.41
C LEU A 130 -3.60 22.93 26.71
N LEU A 131 -3.13 21.75 27.16
CA LEU A 131 -3.55 21.09 28.41
C LEU A 131 -2.51 21.26 29.54
N LYS A 132 -1.59 22.21 29.41
CA LYS A 132 -0.65 22.64 30.46
C LYS A 132 -0.90 24.09 30.85
#